data_AF-A0A1Q6G0Y9-F1
#
_entry.id   AF-A0A1Q6G0Y9-F1
#
_cell.length_a   1.000
_cell.length_b   1.000
_cell.length_c   1.000
_cell.angle_alpha   90.00
_cell.angle_beta   90.00
_cell.angle_gamma   90.00
#
_symmetry.space_group_name_H-M   'P 1'
#
loop_
_entity.id
_entity.type
_entity.pdbx_description
1 polymer ?
#
loop_
_entity_poly.entity_id
_entity_poly.type
_entity_poly.pdbx_seq_one_letter_code
_entity_poly.pdbx_strand_id
1 'polypeptide(L)'
;MAKAKISTPSGDIVVRLYDETPAHRDNFIKLASEGFYDGTLFHRVISGFMIQGGDPDSRNAPAGKQLGAGDLGYTIPAEIKPGLIHKRGALCAARTADSVNPEKRSSGCQFYIVWGEKYSAGKMDSLERQCQMQAVNGVFNRLVSEHRDEILALRRERNREALSDLQDRLVAEANAIVIEEGLGRLGDAQKEAYTTVGGTPFLDGEYTVFGEVESGLDVVEKIQAAATDSSDRPLEDISMKVSVL
;
A
#
# COMPACT_ATOMS: atom_id res chain seq x y z
N MET A 1 13.17 6.47 -17.99
CA MET A 1 12.15 5.70 -17.25
C MET A 1 11.10 5.20 -18.22
N ALA A 2 10.73 3.93 -18.09
CA ALA A 2 9.70 3.32 -18.92
C ALA A 2 8.33 3.91 -18.61
N LYS A 3 7.44 3.91 -19.62
CA LYS A 3 6.06 4.37 -19.49
C LYS A 3 5.12 3.31 -20.06
N ALA A 4 3.91 3.29 -19.52
CA ALA A 4 2.84 2.48 -20.06
C ALA A 4 1.57 3.32 -20.14
N LYS A 5 0.73 3.02 -21.13
CA LYS A 5 -0.58 3.62 -21.32
C LYS A 5 -1.67 2.59 -21.07
N ILE A 6 -2.56 2.92 -20.15
CA ILE A 6 -3.77 2.16 -19.82
C ILE A 6 -4.94 2.89 -20.50
N SER A 7 -5.43 2.33 -21.61
CA SER A 7 -6.58 2.85 -22.34
C SER A 7 -7.86 2.25 -21.79
N THR A 8 -8.85 3.10 -21.50
CA THR A 8 -10.16 2.72 -20.95
C THR A 8 -11.29 3.41 -21.73
N PRO A 9 -12.55 2.99 -21.57
CA PRO A 9 -13.69 3.72 -22.12
C PRO A 9 -13.80 5.17 -21.64
N SER A 10 -13.23 5.50 -20.46
CA SER A 10 -13.25 6.85 -19.87
C SER A 10 -12.09 7.74 -20.32
N GLY A 11 -11.14 7.19 -21.08
CA GLY A 11 -9.93 7.88 -21.55
C GLY A 11 -8.64 7.09 -21.28
N ASP A 12 -7.52 7.72 -21.61
CA ASP A 12 -6.18 7.16 -21.47
C ASP A 12 -5.52 7.64 -20.16
N ILE A 13 -4.90 6.71 -19.43
CA ILE A 13 -4.05 6.96 -18.27
C ILE A 13 -2.61 6.60 -18.68
N VAL A 14 -1.67 7.54 -18.55
CA VAL A 14 -0.24 7.27 -18.77
C VAL A 14 0.42 7.17 -17.40
N VAL A 15 1.11 6.06 -17.17
CA VAL A 15 1.88 5.82 -15.96
C VAL A 15 3.38 5.83 -16.28
N ARG A 16 4.15 6.51 -15.44
CA ARG A 16 5.61 6.42 -15.37
C ARG A 16 5.98 5.32 -14.39
N LEU A 17 6.87 4.43 -14.79
CA LEU A 17 7.34 3.32 -13.95
C LEU A 17 8.69 3.66 -13.31
N TYR A 18 8.87 3.24 -12.06
CA TYR A 18 10.06 3.56 -11.26
C TYR A 18 11.19 2.56 -11.50
N ASP A 19 12.42 3.09 -11.51
CA ASP A 19 13.63 2.28 -11.69
C ASP A 19 14.09 1.64 -10.36
N GLU A 20 13.59 2.16 -9.24
CA GLU A 20 13.83 1.71 -7.87
C GLU A 20 13.10 0.39 -7.53
N THR A 21 12.09 0.02 -8.34
CA THR A 21 11.31 -1.22 -8.23
C THR A 21 11.38 -2.02 -9.54
N PRO A 22 12.58 -2.48 -9.95
CA PRO A 22 12.79 -3.07 -11.25
C PRO A 22 12.00 -4.37 -11.45
N ALA A 23 11.82 -5.21 -10.44
CA ALA A 23 11.09 -6.47 -10.60
C ALA A 23 9.62 -6.23 -10.97
N HIS A 24 8.97 -5.24 -10.33
CA HIS A 24 7.59 -4.87 -10.65
C HIS A 24 7.49 -4.14 -11.98
N ARG A 25 8.39 -3.20 -12.25
CA ARG A 25 8.46 -2.47 -13.53
C ARG A 25 8.58 -3.45 -14.70
N ASP A 26 9.58 -4.33 -14.65
CA ASP A 26 9.90 -5.23 -15.75
C ASP A 26 8.79 -6.27 -15.96
N ASN A 27 8.18 -6.75 -14.88
CA ASN A 27 7.03 -7.63 -14.96
C ASN A 27 5.80 -6.94 -15.57
N PHE A 28 5.48 -5.70 -15.15
CA PHE A 28 4.36 -4.94 -15.71
C PHE A 28 4.57 -4.65 -17.20
N ILE A 29 5.78 -4.28 -17.61
CA ILE A 29 6.16 -4.08 -19.02
C ILE A 29 5.98 -5.37 -19.81
N LYS A 30 6.50 -6.50 -19.30
CA LYS A 30 6.37 -7.80 -19.96
C LYS A 30 4.90 -8.14 -20.20
N LEU A 31 4.06 -8.08 -19.17
CA LEU A 31 2.64 -8.41 -19.28
C LEU A 31 1.90 -7.45 -20.22
N ALA A 32 2.22 -6.16 -20.20
CA ALA A 32 1.66 -5.18 -21.14
C ALA A 32 2.08 -5.48 -22.60
N SER A 33 3.36 -5.78 -22.85
CA SER A 33 3.86 -6.13 -24.18
C SER A 33 3.28 -7.44 -24.73
N GLU A 34 2.95 -8.38 -23.84
CA GLU A 34 2.28 -9.65 -24.19
C GLU A 34 0.76 -9.48 -24.38
N GLY A 35 0.20 -8.28 -24.15
CA GLY A 35 -1.24 -8.02 -24.22
C GLY A 35 -2.04 -8.67 -23.09
N PHE A 36 -1.38 -9.08 -22.00
CA PHE A 36 -2.03 -9.80 -20.89
C PHE A 36 -3.16 -8.98 -20.26
N TYR A 37 -3.03 -7.66 -20.16
CA TYR A 37 -4.03 -6.81 -19.53
C TYR A 37 -5.25 -6.55 -20.42
N ASP A 38 -5.18 -6.87 -21.71
CA ASP A 38 -6.22 -6.53 -22.67
C ASP A 38 -7.53 -7.25 -22.32
N GLY A 39 -8.58 -6.44 -22.12
CA GLY A 39 -9.91 -6.89 -21.73
C GLY A 39 -10.05 -7.25 -20.25
N THR A 40 -9.00 -7.11 -19.43
CA THR A 40 -9.18 -7.14 -17.96
C THR A 40 -9.91 -5.89 -17.49
N LEU A 41 -10.53 -5.96 -16.32
CA LEU A 41 -11.35 -4.88 -15.76
C LEU A 41 -10.65 -4.20 -14.59
N PHE A 42 -10.96 -2.91 -14.39
CA PHE A 42 -10.95 -2.32 -13.05
C PHE A 42 -12.11 -2.93 -12.25
N HIS A 43 -11.84 -4.08 -11.64
CA HIS A 43 -12.87 -4.94 -11.03
C HIS A 43 -13.23 -4.54 -9.60
N ARG A 44 -12.44 -3.65 -8.98
CA ARG A 44 -12.70 -3.15 -7.63
C ARG A 44 -12.37 -1.67 -7.54
N VAL A 45 -13.36 -0.86 -7.19
CA VAL A 45 -13.29 0.59 -7.14
C VAL A 45 -13.85 1.07 -5.80
N ILE A 46 -13.05 1.81 -5.04
CA ILE A 46 -13.50 2.37 -3.76
C ILE A 46 -13.28 3.87 -3.80
N SER A 47 -14.38 4.61 -3.81
CA SER A 47 -14.39 6.07 -3.80
C SER A 47 -13.60 6.62 -2.61
N GLY A 48 -12.74 7.60 -2.87
CA GLY A 48 -11.84 8.15 -1.84
C GLY A 48 -10.64 7.27 -1.50
N PHE A 49 -10.48 6.09 -2.11
CA PHE A 49 -9.39 5.15 -1.79
C PHE A 49 -8.56 4.77 -3.02
N MET A 50 -9.03 3.88 -3.89
CA MET A 50 -8.24 3.35 -5.01
C MET A 50 -9.11 2.71 -6.11
N ILE A 51 -8.50 2.51 -7.28
CA ILE A 51 -9.04 1.70 -8.38
C ILE A 51 -8.10 0.52 -8.63
N GLN A 52 -8.61 -0.70 -8.58
CA GLN A 52 -7.82 -1.93 -8.68
C GLN A 52 -8.19 -2.73 -9.93
N GLY A 53 -7.16 -3.24 -10.61
CA GLY A 53 -7.27 -3.95 -11.88
C GLY A 53 -6.23 -5.05 -12.04
N GLY A 54 -6.20 -5.66 -13.23
CA GLY A 54 -5.23 -6.70 -13.58
C GLY A 54 -5.60 -8.12 -13.17
N ASP A 55 -6.83 -8.36 -12.70
CA ASP A 55 -7.33 -9.72 -12.44
C ASP A 55 -7.60 -10.44 -13.77
N PRO A 56 -6.92 -11.56 -14.09
CA PRO A 56 -7.14 -12.31 -15.33
C PRO A 56 -8.57 -12.86 -15.46
N ASP A 57 -9.23 -13.18 -14.34
CA ASP A 57 -10.57 -13.78 -14.30
C ASP A 57 -11.69 -12.76 -14.53
N SER A 58 -11.34 -11.47 -14.55
CA SER A 58 -12.25 -10.36 -14.84
C SER A 58 -12.61 -10.26 -16.33
N ARG A 59 -11.78 -10.84 -17.21
CA ARG A 59 -11.99 -10.79 -18.65
C ARG A 59 -13.29 -11.49 -19.02
N ASN A 60 -14.22 -10.75 -19.63
CA ASN A 60 -15.55 -11.23 -19.99
C ASN A 60 -16.33 -11.84 -18.81
N ALA A 61 -16.00 -11.45 -17.58
CA ALA A 61 -16.70 -11.93 -16.39
C ALA A 61 -18.16 -11.46 -16.44
N PRO A 62 -19.13 -12.34 -16.16
CA PRO A 62 -20.53 -11.90 -16.09
C PRO A 62 -20.71 -10.84 -15.00
N ALA A 63 -21.70 -9.97 -15.19
CA ALA A 63 -22.05 -8.94 -14.22
C ALA A 63 -22.30 -9.55 -12.83
N GLY A 64 -21.81 -8.90 -11.79
CA GLY A 64 -21.94 -9.37 -10.40
C GLY A 64 -21.07 -10.57 -10.01
N LYS A 65 -20.26 -11.15 -10.92
CA LYS A 65 -19.23 -12.13 -10.54
C LYS A 65 -18.25 -11.46 -9.57
N GLN A 66 -18.00 -12.13 -8.44
CA GLN A 66 -16.95 -11.72 -7.51
C GLN A 66 -15.58 -11.94 -8.16
N LEU A 67 -14.73 -10.92 -8.08
CA LEU A 67 -13.41 -10.85 -8.72
C LEU A 67 -12.34 -10.46 -7.69
N GLY A 68 -11.08 -10.44 -8.10
CA GLY A 68 -9.90 -10.13 -7.29
C GLY A 68 -9.11 -11.35 -6.83
N ALA A 69 -9.57 -12.56 -7.14
CA ALA A 69 -8.90 -13.81 -6.76
C ALA A 69 -8.01 -14.41 -7.88
N GLY A 70 -8.13 -13.94 -9.13
CA GLY A 70 -7.33 -14.48 -10.22
C GLY A 70 -5.85 -14.12 -10.09
N ASP A 71 -5.00 -15.05 -10.53
CA ASP A 71 -3.54 -14.93 -10.46
C ASP A 71 -2.84 -15.56 -11.69
N LEU A 72 -1.51 -15.48 -11.72
CA LEU A 72 -0.66 -16.06 -12.76
C LEU A 72 0.14 -17.29 -12.28
N GLY A 73 -0.18 -17.82 -11.11
CA GLY A 73 0.59 -18.90 -10.46
C GLY A 73 1.95 -18.48 -9.89
N TYR A 74 2.27 -17.18 -9.86
CA TYR A 74 3.49 -16.65 -9.24
C TYR A 74 3.26 -15.29 -8.56
N THR A 75 4.19 -14.95 -7.65
CA THR A 75 4.23 -13.68 -6.91
C THR A 75 5.59 -13.03 -7.03
N ILE A 76 5.66 -11.71 -6.87
CA ILE A 76 6.89 -10.90 -6.95
C ILE A 76 7.35 -10.59 -5.52
N PRO A 77 8.65 -10.73 -5.18
CA PRO A 77 9.17 -10.26 -3.88
C PRO A 77 8.87 -8.77 -3.68
N ALA A 78 8.52 -8.37 -2.45
CA ALA A 78 8.20 -6.97 -2.16
C ALA A 78 9.41 -6.04 -2.43
N GLU A 79 9.16 -4.91 -3.10
CA GLU A 79 10.17 -3.86 -3.35
C GLU A 79 9.78 -2.58 -2.61
N ILE A 80 9.56 -2.68 -1.30
CA ILE A 80 9.16 -1.55 -0.46
C ILE A 80 10.36 -0.62 -0.26
N LYS A 81 10.28 0.61 -0.77
CA LYS A 81 11.35 1.60 -0.71
C LYS A 81 10.96 2.80 0.15
N PRO A 82 11.81 3.25 1.07
CA PRO A 82 11.63 4.53 1.74
C PRO A 82 11.52 5.66 0.69
N GLY A 83 10.47 6.48 0.79
CA GLY A 83 10.22 7.60 -0.12
C GLY A 83 9.29 7.30 -1.29
N LEU A 84 9.03 6.02 -1.61
CA LEU A 84 7.96 5.66 -2.55
C LEU A 84 6.65 5.48 -1.76
N ILE A 85 5.83 6.53 -1.79
CA ILE A 85 4.65 6.67 -0.94
C ILE A 85 3.34 6.55 -1.74
N HIS A 86 2.25 6.22 -1.05
CA HIS A 86 0.92 6.04 -1.62
C HIS A 86 0.17 7.37 -1.75
N LYS A 87 0.81 8.36 -2.38
CA LYS A 87 0.13 9.60 -2.79
C LYS A 87 -0.87 9.31 -3.91
N ARG A 88 -1.85 10.20 -4.09
CA ARG A 88 -2.80 10.13 -5.21
C ARG A 88 -2.06 10.01 -6.54
N GLY A 89 -2.49 9.08 -7.38
CA GLY A 89 -1.87 8.72 -8.65
C GLY A 89 -0.74 7.70 -8.53
N ALA A 90 -0.33 7.28 -7.33
CA ALA A 90 0.65 6.20 -7.18
C ALA A 90 0.11 4.89 -7.78
N LEU A 91 0.96 4.18 -8.53
CA LEU A 91 0.69 2.86 -9.09
C LEU A 91 1.37 1.81 -8.20
N CYS A 92 0.57 0.92 -7.64
CA CYS A 92 0.99 0.02 -6.57
C CYS A 92 0.57 -1.43 -6.86
N ALA A 93 1.34 -2.38 -6.35
CA ALA A 93 1.05 -3.79 -6.54
C ALA A 93 0.10 -4.32 -5.46
N ALA A 94 -0.92 -5.08 -5.87
CA ALA A 94 -1.83 -5.72 -4.93
C ALA A 94 -1.17 -6.95 -4.27
N ARG A 95 -1.64 -7.35 -3.08
CA ARG A 95 -1.24 -8.59 -2.41
C ARG A 95 -2.33 -9.10 -1.49
N THR A 96 -2.25 -10.37 -1.14
CA THR A 96 -3.04 -10.95 -0.05
C THR A 96 -2.54 -10.47 1.31
N ALA A 97 -3.38 -10.63 2.34
CA ALA A 97 -3.12 -10.19 3.71
C ALA A 97 -1.96 -10.95 4.38
N ASP A 98 -1.32 -10.29 5.34
CA ASP A 98 -0.10 -10.76 6.04
C ASP A 98 -0.26 -12.12 6.73
N SER A 99 -1.49 -12.46 7.18
CA SER A 99 -1.78 -13.76 7.79
C SER A 99 -1.53 -14.95 6.85
N VAL A 100 -1.66 -14.73 5.55
CA VAL A 100 -1.39 -15.71 4.50
C VAL A 100 -0.07 -15.41 3.78
N ASN A 101 0.35 -14.15 3.75
CA ASN A 101 1.52 -13.65 3.01
C ASN A 101 2.41 -12.78 3.92
N PRO A 102 3.11 -13.38 4.91
CA PRO A 102 3.93 -12.65 5.86
C PRO A 102 5.15 -11.97 5.22
N GLU A 103 5.61 -12.47 4.07
CA GLU A 103 6.68 -11.87 3.27
C GLU A 103 6.21 -10.67 2.42
N LYS A 104 4.92 -10.32 2.49
CA LYS A 104 4.28 -9.22 1.75
C LYS A 104 4.50 -9.28 0.24
N ARG A 105 4.68 -10.47 -0.33
CA ARG A 105 4.90 -10.68 -1.76
C ARG A 105 3.72 -10.14 -2.58
N SER A 106 3.99 -9.50 -3.69
CA SER A 106 2.97 -8.91 -4.55
C SER A 106 2.38 -9.93 -5.52
N SER A 107 1.11 -9.72 -5.90
CA SER A 107 0.49 -10.40 -7.03
C SER A 107 1.34 -10.22 -8.28
N GLY A 108 1.45 -11.27 -9.09
CA GLY A 108 2.16 -11.20 -10.36
C GLY A 108 1.49 -10.35 -11.43
N CYS A 109 0.22 -9.96 -11.26
CA CYS A 109 -0.53 -9.23 -12.29
C CYS A 109 -1.43 -8.10 -11.76
N GLN A 110 -1.98 -8.24 -10.55
CA GLN A 110 -2.93 -7.26 -10.04
C GLN A 110 -2.24 -6.02 -9.48
N PHE A 111 -2.80 -4.86 -9.80
CA PHE A 111 -2.30 -3.55 -9.39
C PHE A 111 -3.46 -2.64 -8.99
N TYR A 112 -3.15 -1.53 -8.32
CA TYR A 112 -4.10 -0.46 -8.07
C TYR A 112 -3.47 0.91 -8.27
N ILE A 113 -4.32 1.88 -8.60
CA ILE A 113 -3.95 3.30 -8.65
C ILE A 113 -4.62 4.00 -7.46
N VAL A 114 -3.82 4.71 -6.67
CA VAL A 114 -4.30 5.42 -5.49
C VAL A 114 -5.11 6.64 -5.90
N TRP A 115 -6.28 6.81 -5.28
CA TRP A 115 -6.97 8.11 -5.25
C TRP A 115 -6.74 8.80 -3.91
N GLY A 116 -7.16 8.17 -2.82
CA GLY A 116 -6.98 8.67 -1.46
C GLY A 116 -7.65 10.01 -1.16
N GLU A 117 -7.49 10.47 0.08
CA GLU A 117 -8.02 11.76 0.55
C GLU A 117 -6.90 12.74 0.87
N LYS A 118 -7.23 14.04 0.88
CA LYS A 118 -6.35 15.06 1.44
C LYS A 118 -6.45 15.05 2.96
N TYR A 119 -5.30 15.16 3.61
CA TYR A 119 -5.20 15.23 5.05
C TYR A 119 -5.15 16.69 5.49
N SER A 120 -6.05 17.09 6.39
CA SER A 120 -5.90 18.38 7.08
C SER A 120 -4.69 18.35 8.00
N ALA A 121 -4.18 19.52 8.38
CA ALA A 121 -3.08 19.63 9.36
C ALA A 121 -3.38 18.81 10.64
N GLY A 122 -4.59 18.93 11.20
CA GLY A 122 -4.96 18.16 12.39
C GLY A 122 -5.05 16.64 12.18
N LYS A 123 -5.50 16.18 11.00
CA LYS A 123 -5.46 14.74 10.64
C LYS A 123 -4.00 14.27 10.50
N MET A 124 -3.14 15.09 9.91
CA MET A 124 -1.72 14.78 9.73
C MET A 124 -0.98 14.69 11.08
N ASP A 125 -1.23 15.62 12.00
CA ASP A 125 -0.64 15.58 13.34
C ASP A 125 -1.08 14.32 14.12
N SER A 126 -2.34 13.92 13.94
CA SER A 126 -2.89 12.72 14.59
C SER A 126 -2.28 11.44 14.01
N LEU A 127 -2.06 11.41 12.69
CA LEU A 127 -1.37 10.31 12.02
C LEU A 127 0.10 10.21 12.49
N GLU A 128 0.82 11.33 12.55
CA GLU A 128 2.22 11.33 13.03
C GLU A 128 2.31 10.84 14.48
N ARG A 129 1.42 11.29 15.37
CA ARG A 129 1.34 10.75 16.74
C ARG A 129 1.07 9.25 16.76
N GLN A 130 0.19 8.76 15.89
CA GLN A 130 -0.09 7.33 15.79
C GLN A 130 1.14 6.55 15.34
N CYS A 131 1.85 7.02 14.31
CA CYS A 131 3.09 6.40 13.83
C CYS A 131 4.18 6.38 14.93
N GLN A 132 4.32 7.47 15.69
CA GLN A 132 5.22 7.54 16.84
C GLN A 132 4.84 6.51 17.92
N MET A 133 3.56 6.43 18.30
CA MET A 133 3.10 5.43 19.28
C MET A 133 3.34 4.00 18.79
N GLN A 134 3.12 3.72 17.50
CA GLN A 134 3.41 2.42 16.92
C GLN A 134 4.90 2.09 16.94
N ALA A 135 5.76 3.07 16.64
CA ALA A 135 7.21 2.91 16.75
C ALA A 135 7.64 2.60 18.19
N VAL A 136 7.12 3.34 19.17
CA VAL A 136 7.39 3.10 20.60
C VAL A 136 6.95 1.69 21.01
N ASN A 137 5.74 1.27 20.62
CA ASN A 137 5.25 -0.07 20.92
C ASN A 137 6.10 -1.17 20.27
N GLY A 138 6.56 -0.95 19.03
CA GLY A 138 7.44 -1.88 18.31
C GLY A 138 8.78 -2.05 19.02
N VAL A 139 9.43 -0.94 19.39
CA VAL A 139 10.68 -0.94 20.15
C VAL A 139 10.49 -1.57 21.54
N PHE A 140 9.43 -1.19 22.25
CA PHE A 140 9.10 -1.76 23.56
C PHE A 140 8.92 -3.28 23.49
N ASN A 141 8.16 -3.79 22.51
CA ASN A 141 7.97 -5.24 22.34
C ASN A 141 9.29 -5.97 22.04
N ARG A 142 10.18 -5.36 21.26
CA ARG A 142 11.53 -5.88 21.02
C ARG A 142 12.33 -5.94 22.31
N LEU A 143 12.38 -4.85 23.07
CA LEU A 143 13.07 -4.79 24.36
C LEU A 143 12.50 -5.82 25.36
N VAL A 144 11.18 -5.98 25.42
CA VAL A 144 10.53 -7.02 26.25
C VAL A 144 10.97 -8.42 25.83
N SER A 145 11.11 -8.68 24.53
CA SER A 145 11.60 -9.97 24.03
C SER A 145 13.07 -10.19 24.40
N GLU A 146 13.91 -9.16 24.36
CA GLU A 146 15.32 -9.19 24.76
C GLU A 146 15.48 -9.42 26.28
N HIS A 147 14.57 -8.86 27.10
CA HIS A 147 14.54 -9.01 28.56
C HIS A 147 13.68 -10.18 29.06
N ARG A 148 13.30 -11.13 28.19
CA ARG A 148 12.34 -12.20 28.51
C ARG A 148 12.72 -13.01 29.76
N ASP A 149 14.00 -13.34 29.92
CA ASP A 149 14.47 -14.18 31.03
C ASP A 149 14.42 -13.44 32.38
N GLU A 150 14.79 -12.15 32.41
CA GLU A 150 14.66 -11.28 33.59
C GLU A 150 13.18 -11.17 34.00
N ILE A 151 12.29 -10.92 33.03
CA ILE A 151 10.84 -10.85 33.27
C ILE A 151 10.32 -12.15 33.87
N LEU A 152 10.74 -13.31 33.34
CA LEU A 152 10.32 -14.62 33.85
C LEU A 152 10.85 -14.90 35.26
N ALA A 153 12.08 -14.48 35.58
CA ALA A 153 12.64 -14.63 36.92
C ALA A 153 11.85 -13.80 37.95
N LEU A 154 11.65 -12.51 37.69
CA LEU A 154 10.91 -11.61 38.58
C LEU A 154 9.45 -12.07 38.80
N ARG A 155 8.81 -12.65 37.77
CA ARG A 155 7.48 -13.26 37.89
C ARG A 155 7.45 -14.47 38.82
N ARG A 156 8.46 -15.35 38.75
CA ARG A 156 8.56 -16.53 39.65
C ARG A 156 8.76 -16.10 41.10
N GLU A 157 9.56 -15.05 41.31
CA GLU A 157 9.82 -14.45 42.63
C GLU A 157 8.63 -13.64 43.17
N ARG A 158 7.60 -13.41 42.34
CA ARG A 158 6.44 -12.54 42.63
C ARG A 158 6.88 -11.11 42.99
N ASN A 159 8.01 -10.66 42.46
CA ASN A 159 8.57 -9.34 42.71
C ASN A 159 7.85 -8.30 41.83
N ARG A 160 6.69 -7.83 42.29
CA ARG A 160 5.84 -6.89 41.54
C ARG A 160 6.48 -5.51 41.39
N GLU A 161 7.24 -5.08 42.39
CA GLU A 161 7.92 -3.78 42.38
C GLU A 161 9.01 -3.76 41.30
N ALA A 162 9.91 -4.75 41.31
CA ALA A 162 10.95 -4.85 40.28
C ALA A 162 10.39 -5.06 38.85
N LEU A 163 9.24 -5.74 38.71
CA LEU A 163 8.54 -5.83 37.42
C LEU A 163 8.03 -4.47 36.94
N SER A 164 7.50 -3.65 37.85
CA SER A 164 7.07 -2.28 37.54
C SER A 164 8.26 -1.42 37.13
N ASP A 165 9.35 -1.46 37.91
CA ASP A 165 10.56 -0.69 37.61
C ASP A 165 11.21 -1.11 36.29
N LEU A 166 11.23 -2.41 35.98
CA LEU A 166 11.69 -2.89 34.69
C LEU A 166 10.77 -2.36 33.57
N GLN A 167 9.45 -2.45 33.72
CA GLN A 167 8.52 -1.92 32.72
C GLN A 167 8.75 -0.44 32.46
N ASP A 168 8.89 0.38 33.50
CA ASP A 168 9.11 1.83 33.37
C ASP A 168 10.44 2.15 32.66
N ARG A 169 11.51 1.40 32.99
CA ARG A 169 12.80 1.51 32.29
C ARG A 169 12.67 1.17 30.81
N LEU A 170 12.04 0.04 30.46
CA LEU A 170 11.88 -0.38 29.07
C LEU A 170 11.01 0.61 28.28
N VAL A 171 10.00 1.22 28.90
CA VAL A 171 9.21 2.30 28.27
C VAL A 171 10.06 3.54 28.04
N ALA A 172 10.85 3.98 29.03
CA ALA A 172 11.73 5.13 28.88
C ALA A 172 12.79 4.92 27.79
N GLU A 173 13.40 3.74 27.75
CA GLU A 173 14.36 3.32 26.73
C GLU A 173 13.73 3.27 25.34
N ALA A 174 12.53 2.68 25.21
CA ALA A 174 11.81 2.65 23.94
C ALA A 174 11.53 4.05 23.39
N ASN A 175 11.13 4.99 24.24
CA ASN A 175 10.94 6.39 23.84
C ASN A 175 12.26 7.05 23.41
N ALA A 176 13.35 6.81 24.15
CA ALA A 176 14.66 7.37 23.82
C ALA A 176 15.16 6.89 22.45
N ILE A 177 15.06 5.59 22.17
CA ILE A 177 15.44 4.98 20.89
C ILE A 177 14.62 5.58 19.75
N VAL A 178 13.29 5.69 19.92
CA VAL A 178 12.41 6.28 18.88
C VAL A 178 12.80 7.72 18.57
N ILE A 179 13.16 8.52 19.58
CA ILE A 179 13.60 9.91 19.41
C ILE A 179 14.96 9.97 18.70
N GLU A 180 15.93 9.19 19.17
CA GLU A 180 17.31 9.17 18.66
C GLU A 180 17.36 8.71 17.19
N GLU A 181 16.63 7.65 16.85
CA GLU A 181 16.58 7.08 15.50
C GLU A 181 15.56 7.79 14.60
N GLY A 182 14.75 8.71 15.13
CA GLY A 182 13.72 9.43 14.37
C GLY A 182 12.59 8.52 13.87
N LEU A 183 12.30 7.42 14.56
CA LEU A 183 11.28 6.45 14.15
C LEU A 183 9.87 7.04 14.27
N GLY A 184 8.97 6.60 13.38
CA GLY A 184 7.57 7.01 13.40
C GLY A 184 7.33 8.48 12.99
N ARG A 185 8.36 9.23 12.60
CA ARG A 185 8.21 10.54 11.95
C ARG A 185 7.88 10.39 10.48
N LEU A 186 6.94 11.19 10.01
CA LEU A 186 6.67 11.34 8.59
C LEU A 186 7.64 12.36 8.01
N GLY A 187 8.19 12.09 6.82
CA GLY A 187 9.07 13.04 6.13
C GLY A 187 8.32 14.29 5.66
N ASP A 188 8.99 15.43 5.53
CA ASP A 188 8.36 16.68 5.12
C ASP A 188 7.66 16.57 3.75
N ALA A 189 8.34 15.94 2.78
CA ALA A 189 7.77 15.68 1.45
C ALA A 189 6.53 14.77 1.50
N GLN A 190 6.49 13.82 2.43
CA GLN A 190 5.36 12.92 2.64
C GLN A 190 4.16 13.68 3.21
N LYS A 191 4.39 14.52 4.23
CA LYS A 191 3.35 15.41 4.79
C LYS A 191 2.82 16.37 3.74
N GLU A 192 3.70 16.99 2.96
CA GLU A 192 3.34 17.89 1.88
C GLU A 192 2.47 17.17 0.84
N ALA A 193 2.88 15.99 0.36
CA ALA A 193 2.11 15.23 -0.60
C ALA A 193 0.69 14.92 -0.12
N TYR A 194 0.55 14.47 1.14
CA TYR A 194 -0.75 14.09 1.68
C TYR A 194 -1.65 15.27 2.05
N THR A 195 -1.09 16.43 2.38
CA THR A 195 -1.87 17.65 2.64
C THR A 195 -2.30 18.38 1.37
N THR A 196 -1.50 18.30 0.30
CA THR A 196 -1.74 19.04 -0.95
C THR A 196 -2.46 18.22 -2.01
N VAL A 197 -1.98 17.00 -2.30
CA VAL A 197 -2.52 16.13 -3.36
C VAL A 197 -3.44 15.07 -2.76
N GLY A 198 -3.08 14.52 -1.60
CA GLY A 198 -3.80 13.44 -0.92
C GLY A 198 -3.21 12.06 -1.19
N GLY A 199 -3.80 11.03 -0.60
CA GLY A 199 -3.33 9.65 -0.73
C GLY A 199 -3.77 8.75 0.42
N THR A 200 -3.02 7.67 0.64
CA THR A 200 -3.37 6.59 1.59
C THR A 200 -2.14 6.23 2.45
N PRO A 201 -1.73 7.10 3.39
CA PRO A 201 -0.50 6.94 4.18
C PRO A 201 -0.42 5.64 4.98
N PHE A 202 -1.56 5.04 5.34
CA PHE A 202 -1.59 3.76 6.05
C PHE A 202 -1.12 2.56 5.22
N LEU A 203 -0.89 2.74 3.91
CA LEU A 203 -0.28 1.73 3.03
C LEU A 203 1.24 1.92 2.88
N ASP A 204 1.80 3.04 3.34
CA ASP A 204 3.24 3.29 3.26
C ASP A 204 4.02 2.25 4.07
N GLY A 205 5.06 1.69 3.46
CA GLY A 205 5.83 0.60 4.07
C GLY A 205 5.17 -0.78 4.00
N GLU A 206 3.94 -0.87 3.46
CA GLU A 206 3.14 -2.11 3.46
C GLU A 206 2.97 -2.73 2.06
N TYR A 207 3.04 -1.92 1.01
CA TYR A 207 2.86 -2.34 -0.38
C TYR A 207 3.93 -1.73 -1.28
N THR A 208 4.28 -2.44 -2.35
CA THR A 208 5.20 -1.93 -3.37
C THR A 208 4.52 -0.85 -4.21
N VAL A 209 5.07 0.36 -4.20
CA VAL A 209 4.76 1.42 -5.17
C VAL A 209 5.77 1.32 -6.30
N PHE A 210 5.32 1.08 -7.54
CA PHE A 210 6.22 0.84 -8.68
C PHE A 210 6.06 1.83 -9.84
N GLY A 211 5.22 2.84 -9.67
CA GLY A 211 5.07 3.93 -10.61
C GLY A 211 4.10 4.99 -10.12
N GLU A 212 3.75 5.90 -11.02
CA GLU A 212 2.70 6.90 -10.81
C GLU A 212 2.06 7.34 -12.12
N VAL A 213 0.85 7.87 -12.04
CA VAL A 213 0.15 8.53 -13.13
C VAL A 213 0.90 9.82 -13.51
N GLU A 214 1.37 9.88 -14.75
CA GLU A 214 1.98 11.06 -15.35
C GLU A 214 0.92 11.93 -16.05
N SER A 215 -0.10 11.32 -16.66
CA SER A 215 -1.26 12.01 -17.23
C SER A 215 -2.52 11.16 -17.18
N GLY A 216 -3.70 11.80 -17.20
CA GLY A 216 -5.00 11.10 -17.12
C GLY A 216 -5.53 10.94 -15.69
N LEU A 217 -5.15 11.83 -14.76
CA LEU A 217 -5.67 11.79 -13.40
C LEU A 217 -7.18 12.10 -13.35
N ASP A 218 -7.71 12.87 -14.30
CA ASP A 218 -9.15 13.08 -14.49
C ASP A 218 -9.88 11.79 -14.92
N VAL A 219 -9.19 10.90 -15.64
CA VAL A 219 -9.72 9.57 -15.98
C VAL A 219 -9.78 8.70 -14.73
N VAL A 220 -8.76 8.72 -13.89
CA VAL A 220 -8.76 8.04 -12.57
C VAL A 220 -9.91 8.58 -11.70
N GLU A 221 -10.14 9.89 -11.69
CA GLU A 221 -11.25 10.53 -10.96
C GLU A 221 -12.62 10.03 -11.42
N LYS A 222 -12.83 9.93 -12.74
CA LYS A 222 -14.05 9.39 -13.34
C LYS A 222 -14.27 7.93 -12.95
N ILE A 223 -13.23 7.11 -13.03
CA ILE A 223 -13.31 5.68 -12.68
C ILE A 223 -13.62 5.52 -11.19
N GLN A 224 -12.94 6.25 -10.29
CA GLN A 224 -13.19 6.11 -8.85
C GLN A 224 -14.57 6.63 -8.41
N ALA A 225 -15.22 7.45 -9.24
CA ALA A 225 -16.57 7.95 -9.02
C ALA A 225 -17.66 7.03 -9.59
N ALA A 226 -17.30 5.92 -10.25
CA ALA A 226 -18.25 4.97 -10.80
C ALA A 226 -19.12 4.36 -9.69
N ALA A 227 -20.41 4.14 -9.98
CA ALA A 227 -21.29 3.42 -9.08
C ALA A 227 -20.83 1.95 -8.96
N THR A 228 -20.78 1.44 -7.74
CA THR A 228 -20.35 0.06 -7.45
C THR A 228 -21.44 -0.73 -6.74
N ASP A 229 -21.35 -2.06 -6.83
CA ASP A 229 -22.12 -2.98 -6.00
C ASP A 229 -21.52 -3.08 -4.57
N SER A 230 -22.11 -3.95 -3.74
CA SER A 230 -21.65 -4.18 -2.35
C SER A 230 -20.29 -4.85 -2.24
N SER A 231 -19.71 -5.33 -3.34
CA SER A 231 -18.38 -5.93 -3.42
C SER A 231 -17.36 -4.95 -4.01
N ASP A 232 -17.71 -3.67 -4.08
CA ASP A 232 -16.92 -2.60 -4.70
C ASP A 232 -16.68 -2.81 -6.22
N ARG A 233 -17.43 -3.70 -6.88
CA ARG A 233 -17.32 -3.89 -8.33
C ARG A 233 -18.13 -2.82 -9.06
N PRO A 234 -17.58 -2.11 -10.07
CA PRO A 234 -18.37 -1.20 -10.90
C PRO A 234 -19.60 -1.86 -11.52
N LEU A 235 -20.73 -1.14 -11.51
CA LEU A 235 -21.98 -1.61 -12.12
C LEU A 235 -21.89 -1.69 -13.65
N GLU A 236 -21.06 -0.84 -14.25
CA GLU A 236 -20.66 -0.89 -15.65
C GLU A 236 -19.20 -1.32 -15.74
N ASP A 237 -18.91 -2.34 -16.55
CA ASP A 237 -17.55 -2.88 -16.67
C ASP A 237 -16.59 -1.84 -17.28
N ILE A 238 -15.50 -1.56 -16.56
CA ILE A 238 -14.45 -0.63 -17.01
C ILE A 238 -13.25 -1.47 -17.46
N SER A 239 -13.27 -1.86 -18.73
CA SER A 239 -12.19 -2.64 -19.33
C SER A 239 -10.95 -1.78 -19.61
N MET A 240 -9.80 -2.46 -19.72
CA MET A 240 -8.54 -1.82 -20.06
C MET A 240 -7.83 -2.51 -21.22
N LYS A 241 -6.99 -1.73 -21.90
CA LYS A 241 -5.90 -2.18 -22.77
C LYS A 241 -4.62 -1.51 -22.30
N VAL A 242 -3.54 -2.27 -22.15
CA VAL A 242 -2.26 -1.71 -21.67
C VAL A 242 -1.21 -1.85 -22.74
N SER A 243 -0.50 -0.75 -23.03
CA SER A 243 0.57 -0.70 -24.01
C SER A 243 1.80 -0.02 -23.43
N VAL A 244 2.99 -0.49 -23.78
CA VAL A 244 4.26 0.17 -23.45
C VAL A 244 4.48 1.33 -24.42
N LEU A 245 4.95 2.48 -23.93
CA LEU A 245 5.22 3.69 -24.72
C LEU A 245 6.71 3.84 -25.04
#